data_AF-A0A8J8A668-F1
#
_entry.id   AF-A0A8J8A668-F1
#
_cell.length_a   1.000
_cell.length_b   1.000
_cell.length_c   1.000
_cell.angle_alpha   90.00
_cell.angle_beta   90.00
_cell.angle_gamma   90.00
#
_symmetry.space_group_name_H-M   'P 1'
#
loop_
_entity.id
_entity.type
_entity.pdbx_description
1 polymer ?
#
loop_
_entity_poly.entity_id
_entity_poly.type
_entity_poly.pdbx_seq_one_letter_code
_entity_poly.pdbx_strand_id
1 'polypeptide(L)'
;MPKRVKLGHHYYYIVTVDELNSGGFRGKNVVIEGTIEDKPLVEFLPMELPGYRTTFKVSGLRVEFSGSPCLGKGEWVKVYGRFLGDCIMASAIETEKAVFTTEE
;
A
#
# COMPACT_ATOMS: atom_id res chain seq x y z
N MET A 1 -2.40 -15.85 -17.22
CA MET A 1 -2.96 -14.51 -16.93
C MET A 1 -2.65 -14.19 -15.48
N PRO A 2 -2.08 -13.02 -15.15
CA PRO A 2 -1.85 -12.65 -13.75
C PRO A 2 -3.19 -12.59 -13.01
N LYS A 3 -3.23 -13.23 -11.83
CA LYS A 3 -4.44 -13.34 -11.00
C LYS A 3 -4.84 -11.94 -10.54
N ARG A 4 -6.13 -11.61 -10.64
CA ARG A 4 -6.66 -10.32 -10.16
C ARG A 4 -7.59 -10.54 -8.99
N VAL A 5 -7.60 -9.57 -8.08
CA VAL A 5 -8.57 -9.48 -6.98
C VAL A 5 -9.33 -8.17 -7.09
N LYS A 6 -10.61 -8.18 -6.71
CA LYS A 6 -11.46 -6.99 -6.66
C LYS A 6 -11.52 -6.47 -5.22
N LEU A 7 -11.31 -5.17 -5.05
CA LEU A 7 -11.55 -4.46 -3.78
C LEU A 7 -12.19 -3.11 -4.12
N GLY A 8 -13.36 -2.84 -3.55
CA GLY A 8 -14.18 -1.68 -3.92
C GLY A 8 -14.53 -1.70 -5.42
N HIS A 9 -14.27 -0.58 -6.11
CA HIS A 9 -14.52 -0.40 -7.55
C HIS A 9 -13.33 -0.78 -8.44
N HIS A 10 -12.22 -1.25 -7.86
CA HIS A 10 -10.98 -1.52 -8.59
C HIS A 10 -10.63 -3.01 -8.65
N TYR A 11 -9.88 -3.35 -9.71
CA TYR A 11 -9.19 -4.64 -9.83
C TYR A 11 -7.69 -4.44 -9.66
N TYR A 12 -7.08 -5.30 -8.86
CA TYR A 12 -5.66 -5.28 -8.54
C TYR A 12 -5.01 -6.55 -9.06
N TYR A 13 -3.84 -6.43 -9.68
CA TYR A 13 -3.01 -7.59 -10.02
C TYR A 13 -2.33 -8.09 -8.76
N ILE A 14 -2.51 -9.37 -8.44
CA ILE A 14 -1.75 -10.04 -7.38
C ILE A 14 -0.35 -10.29 -7.93
N VAL A 15 0.65 -9.66 -7.31
CA VAL A 15 2.03 -9.69 -7.81
C VAL A 15 3.03 -9.87 -6.67
N THR A 16 4.18 -10.46 -7.00
CA THR A 16 5.36 -10.47 -6.12
C THR A 16 6.25 -9.25 -6.38
N VAL A 17 7.19 -8.97 -5.47
CA VAL A 17 8.17 -7.89 -5.68
C VAL A 17 9.09 -8.18 -6.87
N ASP A 18 9.42 -9.45 -7.14
CA ASP A 18 10.20 -9.82 -8.33
C ASP A 18 9.46 -9.47 -9.63
N GLU A 19 8.15 -9.67 -9.67
CA GLU A 19 7.31 -9.27 -10.80
C GLU A 19 7.23 -7.75 -10.94
N LEU A 20 7.21 -7.01 -9.83
CA LEU A 20 7.26 -5.54 -9.86
C LEU A 20 8.59 -5.02 -10.42
N ASN A 21 9.71 -5.64 -10.01
CA ASN A 21 11.06 -5.32 -10.48
C ASN A 21 11.27 -5.61 -11.98
N SER A 22 10.46 -6.48 -12.58
CA SER A 22 10.45 -6.73 -14.03
C SER A 22 9.96 -5.53 -14.87
N GLY A 23 9.39 -4.49 -14.22
CA GLY A 23 8.95 -3.25 -14.85
C GLY A 23 7.57 -3.30 -15.50
N GLY A 24 6.94 -4.47 -15.61
CA GLY A 24 5.66 -4.65 -16.30
C GLY A 24 4.42 -4.06 -15.60
N PHE A 25 4.55 -3.58 -14.36
CA PHE A 25 3.43 -3.15 -13.51
C PHE A 25 3.40 -1.66 -13.18
N ARG A 26 4.35 -0.87 -13.67
CA ARG A 26 4.37 0.57 -13.42
C ARG A 26 3.08 1.23 -13.91
N GLY A 27 2.47 2.03 -13.04
CA GLY A 27 1.20 2.72 -13.26
C GLY A 27 -0.05 1.85 -13.08
N LYS A 28 0.07 0.55 -12.80
CA LYS A 28 -1.06 -0.39 -12.61
C LYS A 28 -1.44 -0.52 -11.13
N ASN A 29 -2.69 -0.90 -10.90
CA ASN A 29 -3.19 -1.27 -9.59
C ASN A 29 -2.72 -2.68 -9.25
N VAL A 30 -2.00 -2.81 -8.13
CA VAL A 30 -1.39 -4.05 -7.67
C VAL A 30 -1.78 -4.33 -6.23
N VAL A 31 -1.71 -5.60 -5.84
CA VAL A 31 -1.68 -6.00 -4.45
C VAL A 31 -0.42 -6.82 -4.21
N ILE A 32 0.30 -6.44 -3.16
CA ILE A 32 1.43 -7.20 -2.63
C ILE A 32 1.14 -7.60 -1.19
N GLU A 33 1.76 -8.69 -0.75
CA GLU A 33 1.74 -9.13 0.64
C GLU A 33 3.16 -9.09 1.20
N GLY A 34 3.31 -8.76 2.48
CA GLY A 34 4.60 -8.77 3.12
C GLY A 34 4.57 -8.25 4.56
N THR A 35 5.75 -8.20 5.17
CA THR A 35 5.94 -7.73 6.54
C THR A 35 6.42 -6.27 6.53
N ILE A 36 5.88 -5.45 7.41
CA ILE A 36 6.35 -4.07 7.60
C ILE A 36 7.78 -4.09 8.17
N GLU A 37 8.73 -3.53 7.42
CA GLU A 37 10.17 -3.62 7.70
C GLU A 37 10.64 -2.59 8.74
N ASP A 38 10.07 -1.39 8.70
CA ASP A 38 10.44 -0.25 9.52
C ASP A 38 9.28 0.25 10.38
N LYS A 39 9.55 1.18 11.29
CA LYS A 39 8.50 1.78 12.11
C LYS A 39 7.66 2.69 11.20
N PRO A 40 6.33 2.49 11.06
CA PRO A 40 5.49 3.39 10.29
C PRO A 40 5.59 4.82 10.81
N LEU A 41 5.78 5.77 9.89
CA LEU A 41 5.80 7.19 10.18
C LEU A 41 4.44 7.78 9.81
N VAL A 42 3.75 8.33 10.79
CA VAL A 42 2.47 9.04 10.63
C VAL A 42 2.72 10.54 10.78
N GLU A 43 2.47 11.30 9.73
CA GLU A 43 2.65 12.75 9.68
C GLU A 43 1.29 13.44 9.60
N PHE A 44 1.11 14.49 10.41
CA PHE A 44 -0.01 15.42 10.26
C PHE A 44 0.37 16.51 9.26
N LEU A 45 -0.49 16.74 8.25
CA LEU A 45 -0.30 17.75 7.22
C LEU A 45 -1.23 18.95 7.51
N PRO A 46 -0.71 20.08 8.02
CA PRO A 46 -1.52 21.25 8.38
C PRO A 46 -1.85 22.10 7.14
N MET A 47 -2.73 21.60 6.28
CA MET A 47 -3.23 22.27 5.07
C MET A 47 -4.65 22.82 5.30
N GLU A 48 -5.23 23.51 4.30
CA GLU A 48 -6.63 23.96 4.35
C GLU A 48 -7.61 22.80 4.63
N LEU A 49 -7.32 21.63 4.05
CA LEU A 49 -7.91 20.35 4.43
C LEU A 49 -6.87 19.54 5.18
N PRO A 50 -6.85 19.57 6.53
CA PRO A 50 -5.87 18.87 7.32
C PRO A 50 -6.05 17.35 7.15
N GLY A 51 -4.92 16.64 7.09
CA GLY A 51 -4.92 15.19 6.86
C GLY A 51 -3.73 14.50 7.48
N TYR A 52 -3.73 13.17 7.39
CA TYR A 52 -2.60 12.35 7.80
C TYR A 52 -2.00 11.64 6.60
N ARG A 53 -0.67 11.52 6.61
CA ARG A 53 0.07 10.65 5.68
C ARG A 53 0.82 9.62 6.50
N THR A 54 0.68 8.36 6.12
CA THR A 54 1.46 7.26 6.70
C THR A 54 2.42 6.69 5.67
N THR A 55 3.66 6.51 6.07
CA THR A 55 4.72 5.92 5.24
C THR A 55 5.45 4.80 5.97
N PHE A 56 5.77 3.73 5.24
CA PHE A 56 6.49 2.55 5.73
C PHE A 56 7.04 1.74 4.56
N LYS A 57 7.77 0.67 4.84
CA LYS A 57 8.33 -0.24 3.83
C LYS A 57 7.78 -1.66 3.94
N VAL A 58 7.53 -2.25 2.78
CA VAL A 58 7.19 -3.67 2.63
C VAL A 58 7.98 -4.22 1.45
N SER A 59 8.78 -5.26 1.69
CA SER A 59 9.58 -5.93 0.66
C SER A 59 10.46 -4.95 -0.15
N GLY A 60 11.11 -4.01 0.55
CA GLY A 60 11.96 -2.96 -0.02
C GLY A 60 11.21 -1.80 -0.71
N LEU A 61 9.89 -1.88 -0.86
CA LEU A 61 9.08 -0.84 -1.52
C LEU A 61 8.53 0.15 -0.50
N ARG A 62 8.56 1.44 -0.84
CA ARG A 62 7.89 2.46 -0.04
C ARG A 62 6.39 2.34 -0.23
N VAL A 63 5.63 2.39 0.86
CA VAL A 63 4.18 2.48 0.83
C VAL A 63 3.78 3.85 1.37
N GLU A 64 2.89 4.53 0.65
CA GLU A 64 2.29 5.80 1.07
C GLU A 64 0.78 5.64 1.16
N PHE A 65 0.19 6.03 2.29
CA PHE A 65 -1.23 5.91 2.56
C PHE A 65 -1.79 7.19 3.17
N SER A 66 -2.94 7.63 2.66
CA SER A 66 -3.66 8.80 3.18
C SER A 66 -4.50 8.40 4.39
N GLY A 67 -4.00 8.67 5.59
CA GLY A 67 -4.66 8.34 6.85
C GLY A 67 -3.66 8.02 7.95
N SER A 68 -4.19 7.62 9.11
CA SER A 68 -3.44 7.24 10.31
C SER A 68 -3.78 5.80 10.75
N PRO A 69 -3.52 4.78 9.90
CA PRO A 69 -3.77 3.39 10.26
C PRO A 69 -2.91 2.98 11.45
N CYS A 70 -3.48 2.15 12.33
CA CYS A 70 -2.74 1.59 13.46
C CYS A 70 -1.91 0.40 12.96
N LEU A 71 -0.67 0.69 12.55
CA LEU A 71 0.26 -0.29 11.98
C LEU A 71 1.51 -0.42 12.85
N GLY A 72 2.07 -1.63 12.91
CA GLY A 72 3.33 -1.90 13.62
C GLY A 72 4.44 -2.48 12.73
N LYS A 73 5.70 -2.20 13.07
CA LYS A 73 6.83 -2.94 12.51
C LYS A 73 6.66 -4.44 12.81
N GLY A 74 6.90 -5.29 11.81
CA GLY A 74 6.75 -6.74 11.92
C GLY A 74 5.33 -7.24 11.68
N GLU A 75 4.35 -6.35 11.45
CA GLU A 75 3.00 -6.76 11.09
C GLU A 75 2.93 -7.25 9.65
N TRP A 76 2.19 -8.32 9.41
CA TRP A 76 1.90 -8.83 8.07
C TRP A 76 0.74 -8.05 7.47
N VAL A 77 0.93 -7.55 6.25
CA VAL A 77 -0.05 -6.70 5.56
C VAL A 77 -0.23 -7.11 4.11
N LYS A 78 -1.42 -6.86 3.56
CA LYS A 78 -1.65 -6.74 2.12
C LYS A 78 -1.84 -5.30 1.75
N VAL A 79 -1.09 -4.82 0.77
CA VAL A 79 -1.12 -3.43 0.33
C VAL A 79 -1.71 -3.39 -1.07
N TYR A 80 -2.86 -2.74 -1.20
CA TYR A 80 -3.55 -2.49 -2.45
C TYR A 80 -3.26 -1.06 -2.88
N GLY A 81 -2.80 -0.85 -4.10
CA GLY A 81 -2.50 0.50 -4.55
C GLY A 81 -1.94 0.58 -5.95
N ARG A 82 -1.61 1.80 -6.37
CA ARG A 82 -0.98 2.05 -7.66
C ARG A 82 0.54 2.00 -7.53
N PHE A 83 1.18 1.12 -8.29
CA PHE A 83 2.64 1.00 -8.29
C PHE A 83 3.30 2.06 -9.18
N LEU A 84 4.26 2.81 -8.64
CA LEU A 84 4.95 3.90 -9.34
C LEU A 84 6.40 3.58 -9.74
N GLY A 85 6.93 2.42 -9.32
CA GLY A 85 8.27 1.93 -9.64
C GLY A 85 9.07 1.56 -8.40
N ASP A 86 9.13 2.47 -7.42
CA ASP A 86 9.80 2.31 -6.13
C ASP A 86 8.83 2.51 -4.94
N CYS A 87 7.60 2.94 -5.25
CA CYS A 87 6.56 3.28 -4.30
C CYS A 87 5.21 2.69 -4.71
N ILE A 88 4.38 2.35 -3.73
CA ILE A 88 2.96 2.05 -3.90
C ILE A 88 2.16 3.15 -3.21
N MET A 89 1.35 3.86 -4.00
CA MET A 89 0.30 4.74 -3.49
C MET A 89 -0.88 3.85 -3.08
N ALA A 90 -0.99 3.57 -1.79
CA ALA A 90 -1.95 2.64 -1.24
C ALA A 90 -3.35 3.25 -1.17
N SER A 91 -4.33 2.56 -1.74
CA SER A 91 -5.76 2.82 -1.58
C SER A 91 -6.35 2.01 -0.43
N ALA A 92 -5.75 0.86 -0.13
CA ALA A 92 -6.11 0.06 1.04
C ALA A 92 -4.92 -0.70 1.62
N ILE A 93 -4.95 -0.91 2.94
CA ILE A 93 -4.03 -1.74 3.70
C ILE A 93 -4.86 -2.71 4.53
N GLU A 94 -4.72 -4.00 4.26
CA GLU A 94 -5.36 -5.08 5.00
C GLU A 94 -4.34 -5.68 5.97
N THR A 95 -4.69 -5.72 7.25
CA THR A 95 -3.93 -6.39 8.30
C THR A 95 -4.78 -7.52 8.90
N GLU A 96 -4.24 -8.26 9.86
CA GLU A 96 -5.02 -9.26 10.59
C GLU A 96 -6.23 -8.65 11.32
N LYS A 97 -6.13 -7.39 11.76
CA LYS A 97 -7.12 -6.76 12.65
C LYS A 97 -8.12 -5.88 11.93
N ALA A 98 -7.71 -5.24 10.84
CA ALA A 98 -8.52 -4.24 10.17
C ALA A 98 -8.12 -4.09 8.70
N VAL A 99 -9.07 -3.59 7.90
CA VAL A 99 -8.80 -3.07 6.56
C VAL A 99 -8.92 -1.56 6.61
N PHE A 100 -7.83 -0.87 6.39
CA PHE A 100 -7.78 0.59 6.28
C PHE A 100 -7.95 0.96 4.82
N THR A 101 -8.90 1.83 4.51
CA THR A 101 -9.17 2.30 3.14
C THR A 101 -9.19 3.81 3.12
N THR A 102 -8.73 4.41 2.03
CA THR A 102 -8.96 5.83 1.74
C THR A 102 -10.04 5.91 0.66
N GLU A 103 -10.97 6.85 0.77
CA GLU A 103 -11.88 7.12 -0.36
C GLU A 103 -11.09 7.72 -1.53
N GLU A 104 -11.59 7.46 -2.75
CA GLU A 104 -10.99 7.81 -4.05
C GLU A 104 -10.83 9.32 -4.29
#